data_AF-A0A832S779-F1
#
_entry.id   AF-A0A832S779-F1
#
_cell.length_a   1.000
_cell.length_b   1.000
_cell.length_c   1.000
_cell.angle_alpha   90.00
_cell.angle_beta   90.00
_cell.angle_gamma   90.00
#
_symmetry.space_group_name_H-M   'P 1'
#
loop_
_entity.id
_entity.type
_entity.pdbx_description
1 polymer ?
#
loop_
_entity_poly.entity_id
_entity_poly.type
_entity_poly.pdbx_seq_one_letter_code
_entity_poly.pdbx_strand_id
1 'polypeptide(L)' 'MVGEALIGSGPEIAHIDLVIGPRGGPVETAFMNSLAMPRQGHT' A
#
# COMPACT_ATOMS: atom_id res chain seq x y z
N MET A 1 -2.13 -6.60 9.86
CA MET A 1 -1.10 -7.52 9.33
C MET A 1 -0.30 -6.76 8.28
N VAL A 2 0.96 -7.14 8.10
CA VAL A 2 1.85 -6.62 7.05
C VAL A 2 2.27 -7.82 6.21
N GLY A 3 2.32 -7.65 4.90
CA GLY A 3 2.79 -8.65 3.95
C GLY A 3 3.63 -7.99 2.86
N GLU A 4 4.47 -8.80 2.23
CA GLU A 4 5.38 -8.38 1.17
C GLU A 4 5.50 -9.52 0.16
N ALA A 5 5.69 -9.19 -1.12
CA ALA A 5 6.08 -10.15 -2.14
C ALA A 5 6.94 -9.50 -3.24
N LEU A 6 7.92 -10.28 -3.74
CA LEU A 6 8.74 -9.95 -4.91
C LEU A 6 8.62 -11.07 -5.92
N ILE A 7 8.03 -10.81 -7.09
CA ILE A 7 7.71 -11.83 -8.10
C ILE A 7 8.10 -11.32 -9.49
N GLY A 8 8.63 -12.23 -10.31
CA GLY A 8 9.05 -11.94 -11.69
C GLY A 8 10.55 -11.77 -11.84
N SER A 9 10.97 -11.21 -12.98
CA SER A 9 12.38 -11.01 -13.35
C SER A 9 12.52 -9.95 -14.44
N GLY A 10 13.72 -9.41 -14.61
CA GLY A 10 13.98 -8.40 -15.65
C GLY A 10 13.43 -7.01 -15.27
N PRO A 11 13.28 -6.10 -16.24
CA PRO A 11 12.75 -4.75 -16.00
C PRO A 11 11.33 -4.71 -15.42
N GLU A 12 10.57 -5.79 -15.55
CA GLU A 12 9.16 -5.91 -15.13
C GLU A 12 8.97 -6.61 -13.77
N ILE A 13 10.05 -6.81 -13.01
CA ILE A 13 9.94 -7.39 -11.66
C ILE A 13 9.00 -6.53 -10.79
N ALA A 14 8.07 -7.18 -10.09
CA ALA A 14 7.08 -6.51 -9.25
C ALA A 14 7.39 -6.69 -7.77
N HIS A 15 7.44 -5.58 -7.04
CA HIS A 15 7.59 -5.54 -5.59
C HIS A 15 6.33 -4.91 -4.98
N ILE A 16 5.64 -5.65 -4.11
CA ILE A 16 4.42 -5.22 -3.46
C ILE A 16 4.62 -5.19 -1.95
N ASP A 17 4.37 -4.03 -1.36
CA ASP A 17 4.15 -3.84 0.06
C ASP A 17 2.65 -3.79 0.35
N LEU A 18 2.18 -4.56 1.33
CA LEU A 18 0.76 -4.70 1.62
C LEU A 18 0.49 -4.62 3.11
N VAL A 19 -0.56 -3.86 3.46
CA VAL A 19 -1.09 -3.78 4.82
C VAL A 19 -2.59 -4.08 4.82
N ILE A 20 -3.05 -4.90 5.76
CA ILE A 20 -4.47 -5.24 5.95
C ILE A 20 -4.81 -5.12 7.44
N GLY A 21 -5.94 -4.50 7.75
CA GLY A 21 -6.42 -4.36 9.13
C GLY A 21 -7.95 -4.26 9.21
N PRO A 22 -8.52 -4.52 10.40
CA PRO A 22 -9.96 -4.37 10.63
C PRO A 22 -10.36 -2.89 10.69
N ARG A 23 -11.68 -2.66 10.59
CA ARG A 23 -12.32 -1.36 10.89
C ARG A 23 -11.95 -0.88 12.29
N GLY A 24 -11.74 0.42 12.45
CA GLY A 24 -11.29 1.06 13.69
C GLY A 24 -9.83 0.79 14.06
N GLY A 25 -9.08 0.08 13.20
CA GLY A 25 -7.65 -0.17 13.35
C GLY A 25 -6.79 0.90 12.66
N PRO A 26 -5.47 0.85 12.86
CA PRO A 26 -4.54 1.84 12.29
C PRO A 26 -4.54 1.88 10.74
N VAL A 27 -4.84 0.75 10.09
CA VAL A 27 -4.93 0.67 8.62
C VAL A 27 -6.09 1.51 8.08
N GLU A 28 -7.20 1.62 8.82
CA GLU A 28 -8.32 2.48 8.43
C GLU A 28 -7.91 3.95 8.37
N THR A 29 -7.28 4.45 9.43
CA THR A 29 -6.80 5.85 9.50
C THR A 29 -5.77 6.13 8.42
N ALA A 30 -4.82 5.22 8.20
CA ALA A 30 -3.81 5.37 7.16
C ALA A 30 -4.45 5.43 5.77
N PHE A 31 -5.40 4.54 5.46
CA PHE A 31 -6.10 4.51 4.19
C PHE A 31 -6.88 5.80 3.93
N MET A 32 -7.67 6.26 4.90
CA MET A 32 -8.46 7.49 4.74
C MET A 32 -7.59 8.74 4.60
N ASN A 33 -6.48 8.83 5.34
CA ASN A 33 -5.54 9.95 5.23
C ASN A 33 -4.86 9.99 3.86
N SER A 34 -4.35 8.85 3.38
CA SER A 34 -3.69 8.77 2.07
C SER A 34 -4.65 9.10 0.93
N LEU A 35 -5.89 8.61 0.98
CA LEU A 35 -6.92 8.90 -0.02
C LEU A 35 -7.25 10.40 -0.10
N ALA A 36 -7.21 11.10 1.04
CA ALA A 36 -7.49 12.54 1.11
C ALA A 36 -6.29 13.44 0.76
N MET A 37 -5.09 12.88 0.54
CA MET A 37 -3.84 13.63 0.40
C MET A 37 -3.03 13.24 -0.86
N PRO A 38 -3.59 13.38 -2.08
CA PRO A 38 -2.83 13.14 -3.31
C PRO A 38 -1.67 14.14 -3.45
N ARG A 39 -0.61 13.72 -4.12
CA ARG A 39 0.58 14.55 -4.39
C ARG A 39 0.94 14.46 -5.86
N GLN A 40 1.70 15.44 -6.38
CA GLN A 40 2.15 15.38 -7.77
C GLN A 40 2.89 14.06 -8.04
N GLY A 41 2.45 13.32 -9.07
CA GLY A 41 2.98 12.01 -9.43
C GLY A 41 2.43 10.81 -8.64
N HIS A 42 1.56 11.01 -7.64
CA HIS A 42 0.95 9.93 -6.85
C HIS A 42 -0.52 10.24 -6.51
N THR A 43 -1.44 9.38 -6.92
CA THR A 43 -2.90 9.52 -6.69
C THR A 43 -3.44 8.29 -5.98
#